data_AF-A0A183HI53-F1
#
_entry.id   AF-A0A183HI53-F1
#
_cell.length_a   1.000
_cell.length_b   1.000
_cell.length_c   1.000
_cell.angle_alpha   90.00
_cell.angle_beta   90.00
_cell.angle_gamma   90.00
#
_symmetry.space_group_name_H-M   'P 1'
#
loop_
_entity.id
_entity.type
_entity.pdbx_description
1 polymer ?
#
loop_
_entity_poly.entity_id
_entity_poly.type
_entity_poly.pdbx_seq_one_letter_code
_entity_poly.pdbx_strand_id
1 'polypeptide(L)' 'MERLEIEGVFGAVNAFAVDDDGQFAYLFDPRVDATIRINLSTGVKDVLIW' A
#
# COMPACT_ATOMS: atom_id res chain seq x y z
N MET A 1 11.01 11.64 -13.43
CA MET A 1 10.44 10.68 -12.46
C MET A 1 9.34 11.43 -11.74
N GLU A 2 8.08 11.07 -11.95
CA GLU A 2 6.95 11.69 -11.27
C GLU A 2 6.64 10.89 -10.01
N ARG A 3 6.34 11.60 -8.92
CA ARG A 3 5.98 10.97 -7.66
C ARG A 3 4.52 10.53 -7.75
N LEU A 4 4.26 9.25 -7.46
CA LEU A 4 2.90 8.78 -7.23
C LEU A 4 2.41 9.36 -5.89
N GLU A 5 1.44 10.26 -5.95
CA GLU A 5 0.76 10.75 -4.76
C GLU A 5 -0.28 9.73 -4.33
N ILE A 6 -0.27 9.43 -3.03
CA ILE A 6 -1.17 8.45 -2.43
C ILE A 6 -2.00 9.21 -1.39
N GLU A 7 -3.31 9.32 -1.60
CA GLU A 7 -4.17 10.05 -0.67
C GLU A 7 -4.33 9.34 0.67
N GLY A 8 -4.31 10.11 1.76
CA GLY A 8 -4.47 9.63 3.13
C GLY A 8 -3.16 9.25 3.83
N VAL A 9 -3.27 8.83 5.08
CA VAL A 9 -2.13 8.53 5.97
C VAL A 9 -2.03 7.03 6.17
N PHE A 10 -0.83 6.48 6.34
CA PHE A 10 -0.61 5.13 6.88
C PHE A 10 -0.10 5.21 8.33
N GLY A 11 -0.38 4.20 9.15
CA GLY A 11 0.10 4.15 10.53
C GLY A 11 1.52 3.61 10.60
N ALA A 12 2.52 4.46 10.88
CA ALA A 12 3.89 4.04 11.23
C ALA A 12 4.41 2.83 10.42
N VAL A 13 4.22 2.85 9.10
CA VAL A 13 4.61 1.74 8.23
C VAL A 13 6.12 1.73 8.11
N ASN A 14 6.74 0.67 8.63
CA ASN A 14 8.20 0.53 8.62
C ASN A 14 8.73 -0.14 7.35
N ALA A 15 7.87 -0.83 6.60
CA ALA A 15 8.25 -1.59 5.41
C ALA A 15 7.06 -1.79 4.46
N PHE A 16 7.38 -1.98 3.18
CA PHE A 16 6.47 -2.48 2.16
C PHE A 16 7.21 -3.50 1.30
N ALA A 17 6.46 -4.38 0.65
CA ALA A 17 6.94 -5.28 -0.40
C ALA A 17 6.24 -4.93 -1.72
N VAL A 18 6.87 -5.26 -2.84
CA VAL A 18 6.27 -5.13 -4.17
C VAL A 18 6.13 -6.53 -4.75
N ASP A 19 5.06 -6.77 -5.52
CA ASP A 19 4.89 -8.02 -6.24
C ASP A 19 5.89 -8.20 -7.39
N ASP A 20 5.99 -9.43 -7.88
CA ASP A 20 6.95 -9.80 -8.94
C ASP A 20 6.70 -9.05 -10.26
N ASP A 21 5.45 -8.68 -10.53
CA ASP A 21 5.03 -7.92 -11.72
C ASP A 21 5.17 -6.39 -11.56
N GLY A 22 5.53 -5.91 -10.37
CA GLY A 22 5.66 -4.48 -10.08
C GLY A 22 4.35 -3.69 -10.15
N GLN A 23 3.20 -4.35 -10.05
CA GLN A 23 1.87 -3.73 -10.15
C GLN A 23 1.31 -3.32 -8.79
N PHE A 24 1.69 -4.04 -7.73
CA PHE A 24 1.13 -3.84 -6.40
C PHE A 24 2.21 -3.71 -5.33
N ALA A 25 2.04 -2.75 -4.43
CA ALA A 25 2.77 -2.71 -3.17
C ALA A 25 1.88 -3.19 -2.02
N TYR A 26 2.48 -3.91 -1.07
CA TYR A 26 1.83 -4.45 0.10
C TYR A 26 2.51 -3.94 1.35
N LEU A 27 1.72 -3.49 2.32
CA LEU A 27 2.21 -3.08 3.63
C LEU A 27 1.22 -3.51 4.71
N PHE A 28 1.67 -3.57 5.95
CA PHE A 28 0.77 -3.76 7.09
C PHE A 28 0.54 -2.41 7.77
N ASP A 29 -0.73 -2.02 7.97
CA ASP A 29 -1.09 -0.80 8.70
C ASP A 29 -1.68 -1.16 10.09
N PRO A 30 -0.95 -0.93 11.19
CA PRO A 30 -1.36 -1.29 12.53
C PRO A 30 -2.57 -0.49 13.04
N ARG A 31 -2.97 0.62 12.41
CA ARG A 31 -4.17 1.37 12.85
C ARG A 31 -5.46 0.65 12.50
N VAL A 32 -5.43 -0.11 11.40
CA VAL A 32 -6.57 -0.88 10.90
C VAL A 32 -6.37 -2.39 11.05
N ASP A 33 -5.23 -2.79 11.65
CA ASP A 33 -4.83 -4.17 11.90
C ASP A 33 -4.96 -5.08 10.66
N ALA A 34 -4.52 -4.55 9.51
CA ALA A 34 -4.71 -5.21 8.22
C ALA A 34 -3.57 -4.96 7.24
N THR A 35 -3.45 -5.87 6.28
CA THR A 35 -2.60 -5.67 5.11
C THR A 35 -3.31 -4.75 4.12
N ILE A 36 -2.60 -3.74 3.63
CA ILE A 36 -3.05 -2.85 2.58
C ILE A 36 -2.33 -3.22 1.29
N ARG A 37 -3.10 -3.38 0.21
CA ARG A 37 -2.59 -3.45 -1.16
C ARG A 37 -2.74 -2.10 -1.83
N ILE A 38 -1.72 -1.66 -2.56
CA ILE A 38 -1.71 -0.39 -3.30
C ILE A 38 -1.45 -0.71 -4.76
N ASN A 39 -2.31 -0.27 -5.66
CA ASN A 39 -2.02 -0.29 -7.09
C ASN A 39 -1.00 0.80 -7.42
N LEU A 40 0.17 0.41 -7.94
CA LEU A 40 1.28 1.32 -8.21
C LEU A 40 1.10 2.19 -9.46
N SER A 41 0.12 1.90 -10.31
CA SER A 41 -0.23 2.74 -11.46
C SER A 41 -1.24 3.83 -11.13
N THR A 42 -2.10 3.60 -10.12
CA THR A 42 -3.22 4.50 -9.80
C THR A 42 -3.20 5.07 -8.38
N GLY A 43 -2.40 4.51 -7.47
CA GLY A 43 -2.37 4.87 -6.05
C GLY A 43 -3.58 4.37 -5.24
N VAL A 44 -4.51 3.64 -5.87
CA VAL A 44 -5.71 3.09 -5.21
C VAL A 44 -5.30 2.08 -4.13
N LYS A 45 -5.94 2.16 -2.97
CA LYS A 45 -5.69 1.30 -1.80
C LYS A 45 -6.85 0.35 -1.57
N ASP A 46 -6.53 -0.91 -1.28
CA ASP A 46 -7.47 -1.93 -0.82
C ASP A 46 -7.04 -2.45 0.55
N VAL A 47 -7.96 -2.49 1.51
CA VAL A 47 -7.76 -3.17 2.80
C VAL A 47 -8.08 -4.65 2.62
N LEU A 48 -7.12 -5.52 2.89
CA LEU A 48 -7.30 -6.97 2.80
C LEU A 48 -7.72 -7.50 4.18
N ILE A 49 -8.98 -7.94 4.27
CA ILE A 49 -9.57 -8.57 5.47
C ILE A 49 -9.86 -10.02 5.10
N TRP A 50 -9.45 -10.94 5.98
CA TRP A 50 -9.57 -12.39 5.82
C TRP A 50 -10.69 -12.95 6.68
#